data_AF-A0A5N6EHM4-F1
#
_entry.id   AF-A0A5N6EHM4-F1
#
_cell.length_a   1.000
_cell.length_b   1.000
_cell.length_c   1.000
_cell.angle_alpha   90.00
_cell.angle_beta   90.00
_cell.angle_gamma   90.00
#
_symmetry.space_group_name_H-M   'P 1'
#
loop_
_entity.id
_entity.type
_entity.pdbx_description
1 polymer ?
#
loop_
_entity_poly.entity_id
_entity_poly.type
_entity_poly.pdbx_seq_one_letter_code
_entity_poly.pdbx_strand_id
1 'polypeptide(L)'
;MPRTDEAEHWFNAVYSAVQEIPRGKVTSYGHIALLLGYPQRPRQVGICLKHLPSSPEEYFHSGNVPWQRVINSKGMISHREPGSAERQAEALRQEGVEVETDAMGEFYVDLARFGWFPSVLPSEEGESELEDVVDG
;
A
#
# COMPACT_ATOMS: atom_id res chain seq x y z
N MET A 1 6.56 19.03 14.90
CA MET A 1 6.11 18.34 16.13
C MET A 1 6.44 16.87 15.97
N PRO A 2 7.12 16.23 16.93
CA PRO A 2 7.31 14.79 16.91
C PRO A 2 5.93 14.10 16.89
N ARG A 3 5.84 12.96 16.21
CA ARG A 3 4.63 12.13 16.25
C ARG A 3 4.51 11.55 17.66
N THR A 4 3.29 11.24 18.08
CA THR A 4 3.10 10.43 19.30
C THR A 4 3.61 9.01 19.03
N ASP A 5 4.02 8.28 20.07
CA ASP A 5 4.48 6.89 19.93
C ASP A 5 3.46 6.00 19.20
N GLU A 6 2.16 6.21 19.47
CA GLU A 6 1.06 5.53 18.77
C GLU A 6 1.04 5.86 17.27
N ALA A 7 1.27 7.12 16.92
CA ALA A 7 1.30 7.54 15.52
C ALA A 7 2.55 7.04 14.80
N GLU A 8 3.71 6.96 15.47
CA GLU A 8 4.91 6.34 14.89
C GLU A 8 4.71 4.85 14.65
N HIS A 9 4.14 4.14 15.62
CA HIS A 9 3.82 2.73 15.48
C HIS A 9 2.87 2.48 14.29
N TRP A 10 1.81 3.28 14.15
CA TRP A 10 0.90 3.18 13.02
C TRP A 10 1.59 3.44 11.67
N PHE A 11 2.46 4.45 11.61
CA PHE A 11 3.22 4.75 10.39
C PHE A 11 4.12 3.58 9.99
N ASN A 12 4.86 3.01 10.95
CA ASN A 12 5.74 1.88 10.72
C ASN A 12 4.96 0.64 10.27
N ALA A 13 3.83 0.34 10.92
CA ALA A 13 2.95 -0.77 10.54
C ALA A 13 2.43 -0.63 9.09
N VAL A 14 2.00 0.58 8.70
CA VAL A 14 1.59 0.85 7.31
C VAL A 14 2.73 0.63 6.32
N TYR A 15 3.93 1.13 6.63
CA TYR A 15 5.07 0.98 5.74
C TYR A 15 5.51 -0.47 5.59
N SER A 16 5.60 -1.22 6.70
CA SER A 16 5.88 -2.66 6.67
C SER A 16 4.85 -3.43 5.83
N ALA A 17 3.55 -3.22 6.06
CA ALA A 17 2.51 -3.88 5.27
C ALA A 17 2.60 -3.56 3.78
N VAL A 18 2.93 -2.31 3.42
CA VAL A 18 3.09 -1.91 2.01
C VAL A 18 4.31 -2.58 1.36
N GLN A 19 5.37 -2.87 2.11
CA GLN A 19 6.55 -3.59 1.60
C GLN A 19 6.25 -5.04 1.21
N GLU A 20 5.18 -5.63 1.75
CA GLU A 20 4.77 -7.01 1.44
C GLU A 20 4.02 -7.12 0.10
N ILE A 21 3.59 -6.01 -0.49
CA ILE A 21 2.88 -6.02 -1.78
C ILE A 21 3.87 -6.47 -2.87
N PRO A 22 3.61 -7.57 -3.60
CA PRO A 22 4.52 -8.06 -4.63
C PRO A 22 4.71 -7.07 -5.79
N ARG A 23 5.87 -7.12 -6.46
CA ARG A 23 6.11 -6.37 -7.70
C ARG A 23 5.09 -6.79 -8.77
N GLY A 24 4.53 -5.81 -9.49
CA GLY A 24 3.52 -6.07 -10.52
C GLY A 24 2.12 -6.33 -9.95
N LYS A 25 1.91 -6.08 -8.65
CA LYS A 25 0.61 -6.15 -8.00
C LYS A 25 0.24 -4.82 -7.34
N VAL A 26 -1.05 -4.61 -7.18
CA VAL A 26 -1.63 -3.43 -6.55
C VAL A 26 -2.63 -3.82 -5.48
N THR A 27 -2.81 -2.95 -4.49
CA THR A 27 -3.86 -3.11 -3.48
C THR A 27 -4.53 -1.77 -3.21
N SER A 28 -5.49 -1.75 -2.29
CA SER A 28 -6.21 -0.52 -1.92
C SER A 28 -5.86 -0.01 -0.53
N TYR A 29 -6.01 1.30 -0.31
CA TYR A 29 -5.88 1.90 1.03
C TYR A 29 -6.76 1.21 2.08
N GLY A 30 -7.97 0.83 1.69
CA GLY A 30 -8.91 0.11 2.57
C GLY A 30 -8.43 -1.29 2.90
N HIS A 31 -7.77 -1.95 1.94
CA HIS A 31 -7.26 -3.29 2.18
C HIS A 31 -6.03 -3.30 3.09
N ILE A 32 -5.09 -2.35 2.93
CA ILE A 32 -3.99 -2.18 3.91
C ILE A 32 -4.54 -1.89 5.31
N ALA A 33 -5.56 -1.01 5.41
CA ALA A 33 -6.17 -0.72 6.70
C ALA A 33 -6.87 -1.95 7.31
N LEU A 34 -7.47 -2.80 6.47
CA LEU A 34 -8.08 -4.07 6.88
C LEU A 34 -7.03 -5.06 7.41
N LEU A 35 -5.93 -5.25 6.67
CA LEU A 35 -4.84 -6.16 7.04
C LEU A 35 -4.22 -5.79 8.39
N LEU A 36 -4.14 -4.49 8.69
CA LEU A 36 -3.64 -3.99 9.98
C LEU A 36 -4.71 -4.02 11.11
N GLY A 37 -5.90 -4.58 10.87
CA GLY A 37 -6.98 -4.67 11.87
C GLY A 37 -7.82 -3.40 12.06
N TYR A 38 -7.66 -2.39 11.20
CA TYR A 38 -8.39 -1.11 11.29
C TYR A 38 -9.12 -0.74 9.98
N PRO A 39 -10.14 -1.51 9.55
CA PRO A 39 -10.82 -1.31 8.27
C PRO A 39 -11.45 0.10 8.09
N GLN A 40 -11.69 0.82 9.19
CA GLN A 40 -12.22 2.18 9.19
C GLN A 40 -11.17 3.28 8.99
N ARG A 41 -9.89 2.94 8.78
CA ARG A 41 -8.77 3.90 8.69
C ARG A 41 -8.09 4.03 7.30
N PRO A 42 -8.75 3.87 6.14
CA PRO A 42 -8.09 3.97 4.83
C PRO A 42 -7.46 5.36 4.57
N ARG A 43 -8.08 6.43 5.07
CA ARG A 43 -7.53 7.78 4.94
C ARG A 43 -6.21 7.94 5.69
N GLN A 44 -6.05 7.25 6.82
CA GLN A 44 -4.80 7.33 7.60
C GLN A 44 -3.66 6.63 6.85
N VAL A 45 -3.92 5.51 6.16
CA VAL A 45 -2.93 4.89 5.26
C VAL A 45 -2.46 5.89 4.19
N GLY A 46 -3.40 6.61 3.57
CA GLY A 46 -3.08 7.66 2.59
C GLY A 46 -2.21 8.78 3.17
N ILE A 47 -2.46 9.18 4.43
CA ILE A 47 -1.67 10.17 5.16
C ILE A 47 -0.25 9.65 5.43
N CYS A 48 -0.09 8.39 5.84
CA CYS A 48 1.22 7.77 6.03
C CYS A 48 2.02 7.83 4.73
N LEU A 49 1.47 7.33 3.62
CA LEU A 49 2.16 7.34 2.32
C LEU A 49 2.45 8.76 1.79
N LYS A 50 1.63 9.75 2.13
CA LYS A 50 1.91 11.16 1.80
C LYS A 50 3.14 11.69 2.54
N HIS A 51 3.40 11.22 3.75
CA HIS A 51 4.51 11.65 4.60
C HIS A 51 5.67 10.65 4.59
N LEU A 52 5.70 9.74 3.62
CA LEU A 52 6.82 8.83 3.42
C LEU A 52 8.07 9.66 3.08
N PRO A 53 9.16 9.52 3.86
CA PRO A 53 10.38 10.28 3.61
C PRO A 53 10.97 9.98 2.22
N SER A 54 11.63 10.98 1.63
CA SER A 54 12.40 10.78 0.39
C SER A 54 13.88 10.51 0.65
N SER A 55 14.37 10.76 1.86
CA SER A 55 15.78 10.55 2.20
C SER A 55 16.08 9.05 2.34
N PRO A 56 17.11 8.52 1.65
CA PRO A 56 17.52 7.13 1.81
C PRO A 56 18.21 6.84 3.16
N GLU A 57 18.47 7.85 3.97
CA GLU A 57 19.00 7.69 5.34
C GLU A 57 17.94 7.21 6.33
N GLU A 58 16.66 7.41 6.00
CA GLU A 58 15.53 6.99 6.83
C GLU A 58 15.26 5.49 6.62
N TYR A 59 14.94 4.77 7.70
CA TYR A 59 14.67 3.33 7.62
C TYR A 59 13.54 2.99 6.63
N PHE A 60 12.45 3.78 6.66
CA PHE A 60 11.40 3.74 5.66
C PHE A 60 11.48 4.99 4.78
N HIS A 61 11.53 4.79 3.47
CA HIS A 61 11.59 5.87 2.51
C HIS A 61 10.98 5.47 1.16
N SER A 62 10.80 6.45 0.27
CA SER A 62 10.18 6.27 -1.05
C SER A 62 10.93 5.34 -2.01
N GLY A 63 12.16 4.95 -1.66
CA GLY A 63 12.97 3.99 -2.43
C GLY A 63 12.82 2.55 -1.98
N ASN A 64 12.33 2.28 -0.76
CA ASN A 64 12.15 0.93 -0.23
C ASN A 64 10.71 0.58 0.15
N VAL A 65 9.82 1.56 0.28
CA VAL A 65 8.37 1.34 0.46
C VAL A 65 7.67 1.57 -0.88
N PRO A 66 7.05 0.53 -1.50
CA PRO A 66 6.45 0.62 -2.84
C PRO A 66 5.08 1.31 -2.83
N TRP A 67 5.07 2.59 -2.44
CA TRP A 67 3.87 3.42 -2.30
C TRP A 67 3.00 3.46 -3.57
N GLN A 68 3.60 3.33 -4.75
CA GLN A 68 2.92 3.32 -6.04
C GLN A 68 1.91 2.17 -6.18
N ARG A 69 2.10 1.07 -5.43
CA ARG A 69 1.24 -0.12 -5.47
C ARG A 69 -0.07 0.06 -4.70
N VAL A 70 -0.26 1.17 -3.98
CA VAL A 70 -1.50 1.45 -3.22
C VAL A 70 -2.37 2.47 -3.95
N ILE A 71 -3.53 2.02 -4.42
CA ILE A 71 -4.49 2.81 -5.19
C ILE A 71 -5.86 2.85 -4.51
N ASN A 72 -6.85 3.50 -5.11
CA ASN A 72 -8.19 3.51 -4.53
C ASN A 72 -8.91 2.17 -4.74
N SER A 73 -9.98 1.92 -3.98
CA SER A 73 -10.74 0.66 -4.04
C SER A 73 -11.51 0.43 -5.35
N LYS A 74 -11.59 1.43 -6.23
CA LYS A 74 -12.19 1.32 -7.56
C LYS A 74 -11.14 1.01 -8.65
N GLY A 75 -9.89 0.77 -8.26
CA GLY A 75 -8.79 0.55 -9.19
C GLY A 75 -8.21 1.82 -9.82
N MET A 76 -8.63 3.00 -9.37
CA MET A 76 -8.21 4.28 -9.92
C MET A 76 -7.05 4.89 -9.13
N ILE A 77 -6.11 5.50 -9.85
CA ILE A 77 -4.97 6.20 -9.27
C ILE A 77 -5.42 7.59 -8.82
N SER A 78 -5.24 7.89 -7.54
CA SER A 78 -5.73 9.15 -6.96
C SER A 78 -4.87 10.34 -7.36
N HIS A 79 -5.50 11.37 -7.93
CA HIS A 79 -4.91 12.69 -8.13
C HIS A 79 -4.69 13.40 -6.78
N ARG A 80 -3.43 13.56 -6.37
CA ARG A 80 -3.07 14.24 -5.10
C ARG A 80 -2.48 15.62 -5.34
N GLU A 81 -1.58 15.69 -6.32
CA GLU A 81 -0.85 16.88 -6.76
C GLU A 81 -0.72 16.84 -8.29
N PRO A 82 -0.45 17.98 -8.96
CA PRO A 82 -0.18 17.98 -10.40
C PRO A 82 0.91 16.98 -10.78
N GLY A 83 0.65 16.13 -11.78
CA GLY A 83 1.61 15.13 -12.25
C GLY A 83 1.79 13.91 -11.33
N SER A 84 1.07 13.82 -10.20
CA SER A 84 1.25 12.71 -9.24
C SER A 84 0.68 11.39 -9.74
N ALA A 85 -0.48 11.43 -10.39
CA ALA A 85 -1.13 10.23 -10.92
C ALA A 85 -0.35 9.66 -12.11
N GLU A 86 0.21 10.52 -12.96
CA GLU A 86 1.06 10.16 -14.09
C GLU A 86 2.35 9.49 -13.62
N ARG A 87 3.01 10.04 -12.60
CA ARG A 87 4.20 9.43 -11.98
C ARG A 87 3.90 8.07 -11.37
N GLN A 88 2.76 7.94 -10.67
CA GLN A 88 2.34 6.67 -10.11
C GLN A 88 2.00 5.64 -11.20
N ALA A 89 1.30 6.06 -12.26
CA ALA A 89 0.97 5.22 -13.40
C ALA A 89 2.25 4.72 -14.11
N GLU A 90 3.22 5.59 -14.33
CA GLU A 90 4.50 5.23 -14.94
C GLU A 90 5.29 4.25 -14.08
N ALA A 91 5.37 4.48 -12.76
CA ALA A 91 6.02 3.55 -11.84
C ALA A 91 5.35 2.16 -11.86
N LEU A 92 4.02 2.10 -11.94
CA LEU A 92 3.28 0.85 -12.07
C LEU A 92 3.54 0.14 -13.40
N ARG A 93 3.59 0.88 -14.52
CA ARG A 93 3.93 0.33 -15.84
C ARG A 93 5.33 -0.27 -15.87
N GLN A 94 6.29 0.36 -15.21
CA GLN A 94 7.67 -0.17 -15.06
C GLN A 94 7.71 -1.48 -14.27
N GLU A 95 6.68 -1.76 -13.47
CA GLU A 95 6.52 -3.04 -12.79
C GLU A 95 5.78 -4.11 -13.61
N GLY A 96 5.26 -3.75 -14.79
CA GLY A 96 4.46 -4.63 -15.64
C GLY A 96 2.96 -4.59 -15.34
N VAL A 97 2.48 -3.60 -14.60
CA VAL A 97 1.05 -3.36 -14.39
C VAL A 97 0.49 -2.59 -15.58
N GLU A 98 -0.60 -3.08 -16.16
CA GLU A 98 -1.32 -2.36 -17.20
C GLU A 98 -2.17 -1.25 -16.57
N VAL A 99 -1.98 -0.02 -17.06
CA VAL A 99 -2.69 1.16 -16.59
C VAL A 99 -3.41 1.80 -17.76
N GLU A 100 -4.73 1.71 -17.74
CA GLU A 100 -5.64 2.31 -18.72
C GLU A 100 -5.87 3.78 -18.40
N THR A 101 -6.20 4.57 -19.43
CA THR A 101 -6.58 5.98 -19.28
C THR A 101 -7.95 6.19 -19.91
N ASP A 102 -8.87 6.81 -19.18
CA ASP A 102 -10.20 7.13 -19.68
C ASP A 102 -10.24 8.46 -20.47
N ALA A 103 -11.41 8.80 -20.99
CA ALA A 103 -11.61 10.03 -21.77
C ALA A 103 -11.43 11.34 -20.94
N MET A 104 -11.45 11.25 -19.61
CA MET A 104 -11.21 12.37 -18.70
C MET A 104 -9.74 12.46 -18.28
N GLY A 105 -8.90 11.50 -18.69
CA GLY A 105 -7.49 11.43 -18.31
C GLY A 105 -7.25 10.75 -16.96
N GLU A 106 -8.27 10.10 -16.38
CA GLU A 106 -8.09 9.32 -15.14
C GLU A 106 -7.43 7.97 -15.45
N PHE A 107 -6.56 7.50 -14.54
CA PHE A 107 -5.82 6.26 -14.70
C PHE A 107 -6.43 5.12 -13.89
N TYR A 108 -6.58 3.96 -14.51
CA TYR A 108 -7.20 2.77 -13.91
C TYR A 108 -6.34 1.52 -14.05
N VAL A 109 -6.43 0.65 -13.06
CA VAL A 109 -5.83 -0.69 -13.02
C VAL A 109 -6.93 -1.71 -12.79
N ASP A 110 -6.93 -2.77 -13.59
CA ASP A 110 -7.81 -3.92 -13.37
C ASP A 110 -7.39 -4.67 -12.10
N LEU A 111 -8.18 -4.48 -11.03
CA LEU A 111 -7.98 -5.14 -9.75
C LEU A 111 -8.22 -6.65 -9.80
N ALA A 112 -8.99 -7.18 -10.76
CA ALA A 112 -9.17 -8.61 -10.89
C ALA A 112 -7.88 -9.29 -11.37
N ARG A 113 -7.10 -8.60 -12.21
CA ARG A 113 -5.84 -9.11 -12.76
C ARG A 113 -4.62 -8.79 -11.89
N PHE A 114 -4.52 -7.54 -11.45
CA PHE A 114 -3.34 -7.04 -10.73
C PHE A 114 -3.54 -6.92 -9.22
N GLY A 115 -4.74 -7.19 -8.71
CA GLY A 115 -5.04 -7.13 -7.29
C GLY A 115 -4.20 -8.08 -6.45
N TRP A 116 -3.79 -7.58 -5.28
CA TRP A 116 -3.24 -8.34 -4.17
C TRP A 116 -4.13 -8.09 -2.95
N PHE A 117 -4.90 -9.13 -2.60
CA PHE A 117 -5.93 -9.10 -1.58
C PHE A 117 -5.89 -10.35 -0.68
N PRO A 118 -4.77 -10.62 0.02
CA PRO A 118 -4.73 -11.73 0.96
C PRO A 118 -5.66 -11.48 2.16
N SER A 119 -5.96 -12.51 2.94
CA SER A 119 -6.76 -12.38 4.16
C SER A 119 -5.95 -11.86 5.36
N VAL A 120 -4.62 -12.07 5.34
CA VAL A 120 -3.65 -11.66 6.37
C VAL A 120 -2.36 -11.22 5.68
N LEU A 121 -1.44 -10.55 6.39
CA LEU A 121 -0.13 -10.24 5.82
C LEU A 121 0.69 -11.53 5.64
N PRO A 122 1.42 -11.72 4.53
CA PRO A 122 2.35 -12.84 4.36
C PRO A 122 3.32 -13.05 5.52
N SER A 123 3.73 -11.97 6.18
CA SER A 123 4.57 -12.04 7.39
C SER A 123 3.83 -12.64 8.60
N GLU A 124 2.50 -12.55 8.65
CA GLU A 124 1.64 -13.07 9.73
C GLU A 124 1.13 -14.49 9.45
N GLU A 125 1.17 -14.98 8.19
CA GLU A 125 0.69 -16.33 7.83
C GLU A 125 1.36 -17.44 8.66
N GLY A 126 2.66 -17.31 8.96
CA GLY A 126 3.45 -18.29 9.71
C GLY A 126 3.27 -18.28 11.23
N GLU A 127 2.63 -17.25 11.80
CA GLU A 127 2.37 -17.18 13.24
C GLU A 127 1.13 -18.01 13.61
N SER A 128 0.17 -18.14 12.68
CA SER A 128 -1.07 -18.91 12.89
C SER A 128 -0.88 -20.43 12.94
N GLU A 129 0.09 -20.99 12.20
CA GLU A 129 0.36 -22.44 12.22
C GLU A 129 1.07 -22.90 13.51
N LEU A 130 1.70 -21.98 14.24
CA LEU A 130 2.43 -22.30 15.48
C LEU A 130 1.52 -22.40 16.71
N GLU A 131 0.37 -21.71 16.72
CA GLU A 131 -0.61 -21.80 17.81
C GLU A 131 -1.46 -23.08 17.76
N ASP A 132 -1.70 -23.64 16.56
CA ASP A 132 -2.50 -24.86 16.38
C ASP A 132 -1.75 -26.16 16.74
N VAL A 133 -0.42 -26.11 16.92
CA VAL A 133 0.42 -27.29 17.24
C VAL A 133 0.61 -27.48 18.75
N VAL A 134 0.32 -26.47 19.57
CA VAL A 134 0.62 -26.50 21.02
C VAL A 134 -0.49 -27.13 21.87
N ASP A 135 -1.63 -27.49 21.27
CA ASP A 135 -2.81 -28.05 21.98
C ASP A 135 -3.21 -29.46 21.49
N GLY A 136 -2.27 -30.19 20.85
CA GLY A 136 -2.46 -31.56 20.32
C GLY A 136 -1.81 -32.66 21.14
#